data_AF-A0A5B0X0W0-F1
#
_entry.id   AF-A0A5B0X0W0-F1
#
_cell.length_a   1.000
_cell.length_b   1.000
_cell.length_c   1.000
_cell.angle_alpha   90.00
_cell.angle_beta   90.00
_cell.angle_gamma   90.00
#
_symmetry.space_group_name_H-M   'P 1'
#
loop_
_entity.id
_entity.type
_entity.pdbx_description
1 polymer ?
#
loop_
_entity_poly.entity_id
_entity_poly.type
_entity_poly.pdbx_seq_one_letter_code
_entity_poly.pdbx_strand_id
1 'polypeptide(L)'
;MDHCHTSELISLEQALEKILTQTTPLTDTETVSLTQSSGRITATDIISPIDVPPFANSAMDGYAVRYVDLNSNKPLPLAGKALAGVPFQGEWSATTCIRIMTGAPIPTGADTVIMQEHAAIAVDGIVFTQPAKQGQNIRLAGEDMTKGAVVLPAGSKLSTAQLPLIASLGIAKVEVVRKLKVAIFSTGDELQAIGQPLKEGQIYDTNRFAIRLMLEKLGCDIIDLGVIADTPEALRNTFEIADQGADLVISSGGVSVGEADYTKQILDELGEISFWKLAIKPGKPFAFGKLKNSWFCGLPGNPVSAALTFYQLVQPLIARLSGFTAWQPPMRIRAKVTTPLKKTPGRTDFQRGVASVNEQGELEVLTTGHQGSHIFSSFSLGNCFIVLERERGRVEAGENVEIELFNHLLKNE
;
A
#
# COMPACT_ATOMS: atom_id res chain seq x y z
N MET A 1 7.45 -28.98 -24.58
CA MET A 1 7.82 -27.55 -24.68
C MET A 1 8.90 -27.32 -23.65
N ASP A 2 10.02 -26.72 -24.05
CA ASP A 2 11.31 -26.77 -23.35
C ASP A 2 11.24 -26.36 -21.88
N HIS A 3 11.56 -27.30 -20.98
CA HIS A 3 11.92 -27.02 -19.59
C HIS A 3 13.26 -26.26 -19.60
N CYS A 4 13.19 -24.94 -19.72
CA CYS A 4 14.38 -24.10 -19.90
C CYS A 4 15.14 -23.97 -18.57
N HIS A 5 16.11 -24.85 -18.35
CA HIS A 5 17.17 -24.63 -17.39
C HIS A 5 17.99 -23.41 -17.80
N THR A 6 17.74 -22.24 -17.20
CA THR A 6 18.65 -21.09 -17.36
C THR A 6 19.93 -21.38 -16.59
N SER A 7 21.01 -21.72 -17.31
CA SER A 7 22.36 -21.80 -16.73
C SER A 7 22.86 -20.42 -16.27
N GLU A 8 22.27 -19.34 -16.81
CA GLU A 8 22.60 -17.94 -16.51
C GLU A 8 21.75 -17.37 -15.36
N LEU A 9 22.37 -16.47 -14.59
CA LEU A 9 21.67 -15.72 -13.54
C LEU A 9 20.70 -14.71 -14.16
N ILE A 10 19.44 -14.72 -13.74
CA ILE A 10 18.47 -13.70 -14.13
C ILE A 10 18.48 -12.52 -13.15
N SER A 11 18.24 -11.30 -13.62
CA SER A 11 18.14 -10.13 -12.74
C SER A 11 16.83 -10.14 -11.93
N LEU A 12 16.77 -9.32 -10.87
CA LEU A 12 15.55 -9.17 -10.08
C LEU A 12 14.40 -8.60 -10.93
N GLU A 13 14.72 -7.63 -11.79
CA GLU A 13 13.79 -6.97 -12.69
C GLU A 13 13.21 -7.94 -13.71
N GLN A 14 14.06 -8.79 -14.32
CA GLN A 14 13.61 -9.84 -15.24
C GLN A 14 12.71 -10.87 -14.56
N ALA A 15 13.04 -11.27 -13.33
CA ALA A 15 12.21 -12.17 -12.55
C ALA A 15 10.84 -11.54 -12.25
N LEU A 16 10.82 -10.29 -11.80
CA LEU A 16 9.61 -9.55 -11.50
C LEU A 16 8.72 -9.37 -12.74
N GLU A 17 9.31 -8.98 -13.87
CA GLU A 17 8.60 -8.85 -15.15
C GLU A 17 7.91 -10.17 -15.54
N LYS A 18 8.63 -11.30 -15.47
CA LYS A 18 8.07 -12.63 -15.75
C LYS A 18 6.90 -12.98 -14.83
N ILE A 19 7.05 -12.75 -13.52
CA ILE A 19 5.98 -13.01 -12.54
C ILE A 19 4.73 -12.18 -12.88
N LEU A 20 4.89 -10.88 -13.11
CA LEU A 20 3.77 -9.96 -13.30
C LEU A 20 3.04 -10.16 -14.64
N THR A 21 3.78 -10.54 -15.68
CA THR A 21 3.23 -10.81 -17.03
C THR A 21 2.50 -12.14 -17.11
N GLN A 22 2.94 -13.16 -16.36
CA GLN A 22 2.30 -14.48 -16.35
C GLN A 22 1.04 -14.55 -15.48
N THR A 23 0.88 -13.61 -14.54
CA THR A 23 -0.20 -13.64 -13.55
C THR A 23 -1.33 -12.69 -13.91
N THR A 24 -2.55 -13.08 -13.53
CA THR A 24 -3.77 -12.26 -13.66
C THR A 24 -4.37 -12.00 -12.28
N PRO A 25 -5.01 -10.84 -12.05
CA PRO A 25 -5.69 -10.56 -10.80
C PRO A 25 -6.86 -11.51 -10.57
N LEU A 26 -7.24 -11.67 -9.31
CA LEU A 26 -8.51 -12.25 -8.94
C LEU A 26 -9.66 -11.39 -9.48
N THR A 27 -10.72 -12.07 -9.93
CA THR A 27 -11.95 -11.44 -10.40
C THR A 27 -13.11 -11.59 -9.44
N ASP A 28 -12.99 -12.49 -8.45
CA ASP A 28 -14.04 -12.72 -7.45
C ASP A 28 -14.18 -11.50 -6.53
N THR A 29 -15.41 -11.05 -6.36
CA THR A 29 -15.74 -9.87 -5.55
C THR A 29 -16.60 -10.22 -4.35
N GLU A 30 -16.62 -9.33 -3.36
CA GLU A 30 -17.56 -9.37 -2.26
C GLU A 30 -17.96 -7.94 -1.86
N THR A 31 -19.17 -7.79 -1.32
CA THR A 31 -19.62 -6.50 -0.76
C THR A 31 -19.36 -6.47 0.74
N VAL A 32 -18.59 -5.49 1.20
CA VAL A 32 -18.28 -5.30 2.62
C VAL A 32 -18.77 -3.94 3.12
N SER A 33 -18.95 -3.81 4.43
CA SER A 33 -19.20 -2.49 5.04
C SER A 33 -17.96 -1.61 4.88
N LEU A 34 -18.17 -0.29 4.72
CA LEU A 34 -17.07 0.67 4.61
C LEU A 34 -16.14 0.62 5.84
N THR A 35 -16.70 0.35 7.02
CA THR A 35 -15.94 0.20 8.28
C THR A 35 -15.03 -1.04 8.30
N GLN A 36 -15.28 -2.03 7.43
CA GLN A 36 -14.49 -3.26 7.31
C GLN A 36 -13.67 -3.31 6.01
N SER A 37 -13.69 -2.23 5.21
CA SER A 37 -13.05 -2.22 3.90
C SER A 37 -11.63 -1.64 3.91
N SER A 38 -11.08 -1.29 5.07
CA SER A 38 -9.69 -0.83 5.18
C SER A 38 -8.71 -1.89 4.67
N GLY A 39 -7.77 -1.48 3.82
CA GLY A 39 -6.80 -2.34 3.16
C GLY A 39 -7.34 -3.17 1.99
N ARG A 40 -8.66 -3.16 1.73
CA ARG A 40 -9.29 -3.88 0.61
C ARG A 40 -9.09 -3.15 -0.72
N ILE A 41 -9.22 -3.87 -1.83
CA ILE A 41 -9.08 -3.32 -3.18
C ILE A 41 -10.47 -3.17 -3.81
N THR A 42 -10.81 -1.99 -4.34
CA THR A 42 -12.09 -1.77 -5.03
C THR A 42 -12.22 -2.68 -6.24
N ALA A 43 -13.35 -3.37 -6.39
CA ALA A 43 -13.60 -4.21 -7.55
C ALA A 43 -14.15 -3.42 -8.74
N THR A 44 -14.90 -2.35 -8.46
CA THR A 44 -15.50 -1.46 -9.44
C THR A 44 -15.14 -0.01 -9.12
N ASP A 45 -15.35 0.88 -10.09
CA ASP A 45 -15.28 2.31 -9.85
C ASP A 45 -16.29 2.72 -8.77
N ILE A 46 -15.86 3.60 -7.86
CA ILE A 46 -16.74 4.27 -6.91
C ILE A 46 -17.23 5.54 -7.57
N ILE A 47 -18.53 5.59 -7.84
CA ILE A 47 -19.19 6.72 -8.51
C ILE A 47 -19.86 7.61 -7.47
N SER A 48 -19.71 8.93 -7.61
CA SER A 48 -20.36 9.86 -6.69
C SER A 48 -21.88 9.89 -6.91
N PRO A 49 -22.71 9.61 -5.89
CA PRO A 49 -24.16 9.70 -5.99
C PRO A 49 -24.68 11.14 -5.88
N ILE A 50 -23.83 12.07 -5.45
CA ILE A 50 -24.15 13.47 -5.16
C ILE A 50 -23.10 14.41 -5.75
N ASP A 51 -23.44 15.68 -5.83
CA ASP A 51 -22.43 16.73 -5.97
C ASP A 51 -21.75 16.97 -4.61
N VAL A 52 -20.46 17.33 -4.64
CA VAL A 52 -19.69 17.75 -3.47
C VAL A 52 -19.14 19.14 -3.75
N PRO A 53 -19.55 20.17 -3.00
CA PRO A 53 -20.66 20.15 -2.04
C PRO A 53 -22.02 19.92 -2.73
N PRO A 54 -23.05 19.42 -2.02
CA PRO A 54 -24.36 19.09 -2.62
C PRO A 54 -25.23 20.32 -2.95
N PHE A 55 -24.82 21.49 -2.48
CA PHE A 55 -25.47 22.77 -2.74
C PHE A 55 -24.43 23.89 -2.66
N ALA A 56 -24.74 25.03 -3.26
CA ALA A 56 -23.91 26.21 -3.12
C ALA A 56 -23.87 26.65 -1.64
N ASN A 57 -22.68 26.85 -1.09
CA ASN A 57 -22.50 27.21 0.32
C ASN A 57 -21.46 28.31 0.50
N SER A 58 -21.46 28.92 1.69
CA SER A 58 -20.51 29.97 2.01
C SER A 58 -19.12 29.44 2.33
N ALA A 59 -18.09 30.05 1.72
CA ALA A 59 -16.69 29.72 2.00
C ALA A 59 -16.15 30.34 3.29
N MET A 60 -16.84 31.34 3.86
CA MET A 60 -16.35 32.19 4.95
C MET A 60 -17.49 32.59 5.89
N ASP A 61 -17.16 32.89 7.15
CA ASP A 61 -18.11 33.54 8.05
C ASP A 61 -18.30 35.00 7.66
N GLY A 62 -19.53 35.42 7.40
CA GLY A 62 -19.76 36.71 6.79
C GLY A 62 -21.22 37.08 6.61
N TYR A 63 -21.51 37.75 5.51
CA TYR A 63 -22.83 38.25 5.15
C TYR A 63 -23.11 37.88 3.69
N ALA A 64 -24.19 37.13 3.46
CA ALA A 64 -24.71 36.89 2.13
C ALA A 64 -25.48 38.14 1.67
N VAL A 65 -25.18 38.59 0.46
CA VAL A 65 -25.75 39.79 -0.15
C VAL A 65 -26.16 39.49 -1.58
N ARG A 66 -27.08 40.32 -2.11
CA ARG A 66 -27.21 40.49 -3.55
C ARG A 66 -26.20 41.55 -3.95
N TYR A 67 -25.31 41.25 -4.89
CA TYR A 67 -24.28 42.18 -5.32
C TYR A 67 -24.86 43.52 -5.78
N VAL A 68 -26.04 43.48 -6.42
CA VAL A 68 -26.79 44.67 -6.87
C VAL A 68 -27.30 45.57 -5.73
N ASP A 69 -27.48 45.02 -4.52
CA ASP A 69 -27.91 45.77 -3.35
C ASP A 69 -26.73 46.48 -2.66
N LEU A 70 -25.49 46.17 -3.07
CA LEU A 70 -24.30 46.86 -2.56
C LEU A 70 -24.25 48.28 -3.11
N ASN A 71 -24.33 49.25 -2.21
CA ASN A 71 -24.09 50.66 -2.50
C ASN A 71 -23.04 51.17 -1.52
N SER A 72 -22.01 51.85 -2.03
CA SER A 72 -20.89 52.33 -1.23
C SER A 72 -21.38 53.08 0.02
N ASN A 73 -20.94 52.62 1.19
CA ASN A 73 -21.18 53.21 2.52
C ASN A 73 -22.63 53.26 3.01
N LYS A 74 -23.59 52.55 2.39
CA LYS A 74 -24.92 52.38 2.98
C LYS A 74 -25.00 51.12 3.82
N PRO A 75 -25.44 51.18 5.09
CA PRO A 75 -25.63 49.99 5.91
C PRO A 75 -26.76 49.13 5.34
N LEU A 76 -26.55 47.82 5.27
CA LEU A 76 -27.61 46.85 4.97
C LEU A 76 -28.13 46.25 6.27
N PRO A 77 -29.41 46.42 6.62
CA PRO A 77 -30.00 45.76 7.79
C PRO A 77 -29.89 44.24 7.71
N LEU A 78 -29.83 43.58 8.86
CA LEU A 78 -29.84 42.12 8.94
C LEU A 78 -31.28 41.59 8.82
N ALA A 79 -31.57 40.86 7.74
CA ALA A 79 -32.86 40.20 7.55
C ALA A 79 -32.96 38.83 8.23
N GLY A 80 -31.82 38.21 8.54
CA GLY A 80 -31.81 36.90 9.16
C GLY A 80 -30.42 36.28 9.28
N LYS A 81 -30.40 34.98 9.57
CA LYS A 81 -29.20 34.18 9.72
C LYS A 81 -29.33 32.86 8.96
N ALA A 82 -28.25 32.41 8.34
CA ALA A 82 -28.09 31.08 7.75
C ALA A 82 -26.88 30.40 8.40
N LEU A 83 -27.08 29.20 8.94
CA LEU A 83 -26.06 28.40 9.62
C LEU A 83 -25.89 27.05 8.91
N ALA A 84 -24.77 26.38 9.13
CA ALA A 84 -24.60 24.99 8.69
C ALA A 84 -25.72 24.12 9.29
N GLY A 85 -26.44 23.38 8.43
CA GLY A 85 -27.59 22.56 8.83
C GLY A 85 -28.90 23.32 9.09
N VAL A 86 -28.88 24.67 9.19
CA VAL A 86 -30.07 25.50 9.39
C VAL A 86 -30.10 26.62 8.34
N PRO A 87 -30.59 26.33 7.12
CA PRO A 87 -30.70 27.32 6.06
C PRO A 87 -31.69 28.42 6.43
N PHE A 88 -31.49 29.61 5.87
CA PHE A 88 -32.49 30.68 5.92
C PHE A 88 -33.72 30.31 5.06
N GLN A 89 -34.92 30.40 5.62
CA GLN A 89 -36.20 30.01 5.00
C GLN A 89 -37.23 31.15 4.94
N GLY A 90 -36.83 32.37 5.33
CA GLY A 90 -37.72 33.53 5.35
C GLY A 90 -37.81 34.25 4.02
N GLU A 91 -38.76 35.17 3.90
CA GLU A 91 -38.72 36.17 2.83
C GLU A 91 -37.51 37.09 3.04
N TRP A 92 -36.77 37.36 1.97
CA TRP A 92 -35.59 38.23 2.02
C TRP A 92 -35.85 39.55 1.29
N SER A 93 -36.10 40.60 2.06
CA SER A 93 -36.34 41.95 1.54
C SER A 93 -35.15 42.49 0.73
N ALA A 94 -35.43 43.30 -0.29
CA ALA A 94 -34.38 44.03 -1.03
C ALA A 94 -33.57 44.92 -0.07
N THR A 95 -32.30 45.18 -0.41
CA THR A 95 -31.43 46.10 0.37
C THR A 95 -31.18 45.66 1.82
N THR A 96 -31.21 44.35 2.09
CA THR A 96 -30.84 43.77 3.39
C THR A 96 -29.82 42.65 3.19
N CYS A 97 -29.10 42.28 4.24
CA CYS A 97 -28.13 41.17 4.20
C CYS A 97 -28.53 40.03 5.15
N ILE A 98 -28.02 38.83 4.88
CA ILE A 98 -28.21 37.66 5.74
C ILE A 98 -26.86 37.32 6.37
N ARG A 99 -26.81 37.27 7.71
CA ARG A 99 -25.62 36.76 8.39
C ARG A 99 -25.46 35.29 8.01
N ILE A 100 -24.30 34.90 7.51
CA ILE A 100 -24.04 33.53 7.04
C ILE A 100 -22.75 33.01 7.65
N MET A 101 -22.73 31.72 7.98
CA MET A 101 -21.52 31.03 8.45
C MET A 101 -20.99 30.09 7.38
N THR A 102 -19.72 29.75 7.50
CA THR A 102 -19.01 28.81 6.62
C THR A 102 -19.77 27.49 6.51
N GLY A 103 -19.94 26.99 5.29
CA GLY A 103 -20.68 25.76 4.98
C GLY A 103 -22.21 25.90 5.01
N ALA A 104 -22.77 27.04 5.42
CA ALA A 104 -24.21 27.27 5.32
C ALA A 104 -24.65 27.40 3.85
N PRO A 105 -25.82 26.84 3.47
CA PRO A 105 -26.39 27.03 2.13
C PRO A 105 -26.56 28.51 1.79
N ILE A 106 -26.22 28.90 0.56
CA ILE A 106 -26.44 30.26 0.06
C ILE A 106 -27.95 30.52 -0.02
N PRO A 107 -28.48 31.57 0.66
CA PRO A 107 -29.89 31.94 0.58
C PRO A 107 -30.32 32.23 -0.85
N THR A 108 -31.55 31.87 -1.22
CA THR A 108 -32.08 32.13 -2.55
C THR A 108 -31.99 33.62 -2.92
N GLY A 109 -31.36 33.91 -4.06
CA GLY A 109 -31.14 35.28 -4.56
C GLY A 109 -29.81 35.90 -4.14
N ALA A 110 -29.02 35.26 -3.26
CA ALA A 110 -27.69 35.73 -2.90
C ALA A 110 -26.72 35.26 -3.97
N ASP A 111 -25.82 36.14 -4.38
CA ASP A 111 -24.79 35.85 -5.38
C ASP A 111 -23.38 36.17 -4.88
N THR A 112 -23.25 36.69 -3.65
CA THR A 112 -21.97 37.13 -3.09
C THR A 112 -21.94 36.97 -1.57
N VAL A 113 -20.80 36.55 -1.00
CA VAL A 113 -20.56 36.59 0.45
C VAL A 113 -19.39 37.52 0.78
N ILE A 114 -19.59 38.41 1.75
CA ILE A 114 -18.55 39.31 2.26
C ILE A 114 -18.14 38.85 3.67
N MET A 115 -16.83 38.66 3.87
CA MET A 115 -16.25 38.25 5.15
C MET A 115 -16.58 39.25 6.26
N GLN A 116 -16.80 38.75 7.48
CA GLN A 116 -17.12 39.61 8.61
C GLN A 116 -15.99 40.61 8.95
N GLU A 117 -14.75 40.25 8.65
CA GLU A 117 -13.57 41.10 8.83
C GLU A 117 -13.62 42.34 7.93
N HIS A 118 -14.39 42.27 6.84
CA HIS A 118 -14.62 43.37 5.89
C HIS A 118 -15.97 44.07 6.13
N ALA A 119 -16.54 43.91 7.34
CA ALA A 119 -17.82 44.46 7.72
C ALA A 119 -17.74 45.16 9.09
N ALA A 120 -18.36 46.31 9.20
CA ALA A 120 -18.54 47.06 10.43
C ALA A 120 -20.02 47.07 10.82
N ILE A 121 -20.32 46.81 12.09
CA ILE A 121 -21.67 46.90 12.63
C ILE A 121 -21.97 48.39 12.90
N ALA A 122 -23.01 48.92 12.27
CA ALA A 122 -23.54 50.26 12.49
C ALA A 122 -24.95 50.19 13.11
N VAL A 123 -25.49 51.35 13.49
CA VAL A 123 -26.82 51.45 14.13
C VAL A 123 -27.94 50.92 13.22
N ASP A 124 -27.86 51.22 11.92
CA ASP A 124 -28.90 50.87 10.95
C ASP A 124 -28.60 49.58 10.15
N GLY A 125 -27.52 48.86 10.48
CA GLY A 125 -27.16 47.61 9.80
C GLY A 125 -25.65 47.42 9.62
N ILE A 126 -25.28 46.65 8.60
CA ILE A 126 -23.90 46.24 8.32
C ILE A 126 -23.32 47.09 7.20
N VAL A 127 -22.16 47.71 7.45
CA VAL A 127 -21.41 48.48 6.45
C VAL A 127 -20.21 47.67 5.98
N PHE A 128 -20.09 47.46 4.67
CA PHE A 128 -18.93 46.76 4.10
C PHE A 128 -17.80 47.74 3.80
N THR A 129 -16.62 47.48 4.38
CA THR A 129 -15.48 48.41 4.40
C THR A 129 -14.50 48.21 3.25
N GLN A 130 -14.68 47.14 2.47
CA GLN A 130 -13.85 46.79 1.32
C GLN A 130 -14.71 46.57 0.08
N PRO A 131 -14.19 46.85 -1.13
CA PRO A 131 -14.85 46.46 -2.38
C PRO A 131 -15.08 44.94 -2.42
N ALA A 132 -16.28 44.53 -2.83
CA ALA A 132 -16.60 43.13 -3.08
C ALA A 132 -16.50 42.81 -4.57
N LYS A 133 -16.20 41.55 -4.90
CA LYS A 133 -16.34 41.00 -6.26
C LYS A 133 -17.59 40.11 -6.31
N GLN A 134 -18.41 40.28 -7.33
CA GLN A 134 -19.58 39.42 -7.53
C GLN A 134 -19.17 37.94 -7.60
N GLY A 135 -19.90 37.06 -6.89
CA GLY A 135 -19.59 35.62 -6.83
C GLY A 135 -18.54 35.23 -5.80
N GLN A 136 -17.88 36.16 -5.11
CA GLN A 136 -16.81 35.79 -4.19
C GLN A 136 -17.34 35.02 -2.96
N ASN A 137 -16.49 34.17 -2.41
CA ASN A 137 -16.73 33.38 -1.18
C ASN A 137 -17.98 32.48 -1.24
N ILE A 138 -18.39 32.09 -2.45
CA ILE A 138 -19.40 31.05 -2.67
C ILE A 138 -18.70 29.84 -3.25
N ARG A 139 -18.89 28.70 -2.59
CA ARG A 139 -18.56 27.38 -3.12
C ARG A 139 -19.75 26.85 -3.89
N LEU A 140 -19.60 26.54 -5.17
CA LEU A 140 -20.70 26.06 -6.00
C LEU A 140 -20.97 24.58 -5.74
N ALA A 141 -22.21 24.15 -6.01
CA ALA A 141 -22.53 22.73 -5.98
C ALA A 141 -21.64 21.98 -6.97
N GLY A 142 -21.03 20.89 -6.53
CA GLY A 142 -20.21 20.02 -7.36
C GLY A 142 -18.86 20.61 -7.79
N GLU A 143 -18.40 21.70 -7.16
CA GLU A 143 -17.11 22.31 -7.53
C GLU A 143 -15.90 21.42 -7.24
N ASP A 144 -15.99 20.53 -6.25
CA ASP A 144 -14.96 19.55 -5.92
C ASP A 144 -15.21 18.24 -6.68
N MET A 145 -16.46 17.78 -6.69
CA MET A 145 -16.84 16.57 -7.40
C MET A 145 -18.29 16.59 -7.85
N THR A 146 -18.54 16.25 -9.11
CA THR A 146 -19.88 16.17 -9.66
C THR A 146 -20.52 14.80 -9.44
N LYS A 147 -21.84 14.80 -9.33
CA LYS A 147 -22.63 13.57 -9.38
C LYS A 147 -22.34 12.79 -10.66
N GLY A 148 -22.09 11.50 -10.51
CA GLY A 148 -21.74 10.61 -11.62
C GLY A 148 -20.25 10.56 -11.96
N ALA A 149 -19.41 11.39 -11.35
CA ALA A 149 -17.97 11.30 -11.52
C ALA A 149 -17.39 10.04 -10.84
N VAL A 150 -16.31 9.50 -11.42
CA VAL A 150 -15.50 8.46 -10.80
C VAL A 150 -14.67 9.09 -9.68
N VAL A 151 -14.97 8.72 -8.44
CA VAL A 151 -14.27 9.19 -7.23
C VAL A 151 -12.97 8.42 -7.05
N LEU A 152 -13.07 7.09 -7.18
CA LEU A 152 -11.96 6.17 -7.08
C LEU A 152 -12.14 5.08 -8.14
N PRO A 153 -11.13 4.79 -8.95
CA PRO A 153 -11.22 3.73 -9.94
C PRO A 153 -11.21 2.34 -9.27
N ALA A 154 -11.67 1.33 -10.00
CA ALA A 154 -11.42 -0.08 -9.69
C ALA A 154 -9.91 -0.34 -9.54
N GLY A 155 -9.55 -1.26 -8.65
CA GLY A 155 -8.16 -1.58 -8.33
C GLY A 155 -7.50 -0.66 -7.30
N SER A 156 -8.26 0.25 -6.68
CA SER A 156 -7.76 1.16 -5.64
C SER A 156 -7.69 0.49 -4.28
N LYS A 157 -6.53 0.56 -3.60
CA LYS A 157 -6.39 0.11 -2.22
C LYS A 157 -6.97 1.14 -1.26
N LEU A 158 -8.01 0.75 -0.53
CA LEU A 158 -8.72 1.61 0.41
C LEU A 158 -7.89 1.84 1.67
N SER A 159 -7.55 3.10 1.92
CA SER A 159 -6.84 3.54 3.13
C SER A 159 -7.58 4.68 3.83
N THR A 160 -7.01 5.22 4.91
CA THR A 160 -7.53 6.39 5.63
C THR A 160 -7.74 7.60 4.73
N ALA A 161 -7.00 7.74 3.63
CA ALA A 161 -7.21 8.85 2.68
C ALA A 161 -8.49 8.68 1.85
N GLN A 162 -8.86 7.45 1.50
CA GLN A 162 -10.00 7.15 0.62
C GLN A 162 -11.31 6.93 1.39
N LEU A 163 -11.27 6.27 2.54
CA LEU A 163 -12.48 5.85 3.24
C LEU A 163 -13.37 7.02 3.70
N PRO A 164 -12.85 8.11 4.29
CA PRO A 164 -13.67 9.27 4.66
C PRO A 164 -14.26 9.99 3.45
N LEU A 165 -13.54 10.00 2.32
CA LEU A 165 -14.05 10.53 1.05
C LEU A 165 -15.25 9.69 0.58
N ILE A 166 -15.18 8.36 0.62
CA ILE A 166 -16.32 7.51 0.28
C ILE A 166 -17.48 7.72 1.27
N ALA A 167 -17.18 7.84 2.56
CA ALA A 167 -18.18 8.07 3.60
C ALA A 167 -18.92 9.41 3.43
N SER A 168 -18.23 10.47 3.00
CA SER A 168 -18.83 11.80 2.78
C SER A 168 -19.89 11.79 1.67
N LEU A 169 -19.87 10.77 0.81
CA LEU A 169 -20.86 10.52 -0.24
C LEU A 169 -22.07 9.73 0.24
N GLY A 170 -22.10 9.33 1.51
CA GLY A 170 -23.16 8.49 2.08
C GLY A 170 -23.07 7.01 1.68
N ILE A 171 -21.94 6.57 1.10
CA ILE A 171 -21.74 5.18 0.68
C ILE A 171 -21.35 4.33 1.91
N ALA A 172 -22.24 3.43 2.32
CA ALA A 172 -22.03 2.60 3.51
C ALA A 172 -21.38 1.23 3.22
N LYS A 173 -21.44 0.78 1.96
CA LYS A 173 -20.90 -0.52 1.50
C LYS A 173 -20.17 -0.34 0.19
N VAL A 174 -19.12 -1.13 -0.01
CA VAL A 174 -18.29 -1.10 -1.22
C VAL A 174 -18.09 -2.52 -1.74
N GLU A 175 -18.06 -2.66 -3.06
CA GLU A 175 -17.67 -3.89 -3.72
C GLU A 175 -16.15 -3.95 -3.85
N VAL A 176 -15.55 -5.01 -3.31
CA VAL A 176 -14.10 -5.19 -3.23
C VAL A 176 -13.71 -6.55 -3.79
N VAL A 177 -12.49 -6.66 -4.30
CA VAL A 177 -11.91 -7.97 -4.63
C VAL A 177 -11.76 -8.77 -3.33
N ARG A 178 -12.16 -10.05 -3.33
CA ARG A 178 -12.01 -10.92 -2.14
C ARG A 178 -10.55 -11.00 -1.70
N LYS A 179 -10.31 -11.35 -0.42
CA LYS A 179 -8.94 -11.56 0.06
C LYS A 179 -8.27 -12.68 -0.74
N LEU A 180 -6.98 -12.49 -1.04
CA LEU A 180 -6.13 -13.51 -1.62
C LEU A 180 -5.91 -14.62 -0.58
N LYS A 181 -6.24 -15.85 -0.93
CA LYS A 181 -5.98 -17.02 -0.09
C LYS A 181 -4.57 -17.51 -0.33
N VAL A 182 -3.77 -17.59 0.72
CA VAL A 182 -2.37 -17.98 0.64
C VAL A 182 -2.13 -19.17 1.57
N ALA A 183 -1.81 -20.33 0.98
CA ALA A 183 -1.34 -21.49 1.73
C ALA A 183 0.16 -21.36 1.98
N ILE A 184 0.60 -21.67 3.20
CA ILE A 184 2.02 -21.63 3.57
C ILE A 184 2.41 -22.85 4.38
N PHE A 185 3.58 -23.40 4.07
CA PHE A 185 4.19 -24.49 4.81
C PHE A 185 5.72 -24.44 4.72
N SER A 186 6.38 -25.22 5.56
CA SER A 186 7.82 -25.51 5.50
C SER A 186 8.04 -27.02 5.45
N THR A 187 9.20 -27.46 4.96
CA THR A 187 9.62 -28.87 5.00
C THR A 187 11.11 -28.93 5.34
N GLY A 188 11.52 -30.03 5.97
CA GLY A 188 12.89 -30.29 6.41
C GLY A 188 12.91 -30.96 7.78
N ASP A 189 13.61 -32.09 7.88
CA ASP A 189 13.74 -32.85 9.13
C ASP A 189 14.48 -32.06 10.24
N GLU A 190 15.24 -31.04 9.86
CA GLU A 190 15.87 -30.12 10.79
C GLU A 190 14.86 -29.16 11.45
N LEU A 191 13.65 -29.00 10.92
CA LEU A 191 12.71 -27.98 11.39
C LEU A 191 11.86 -28.46 12.57
N GLN A 192 11.78 -27.61 13.58
CA GLN A 192 10.90 -27.80 14.74
C GLN A 192 9.94 -26.61 14.89
N ALA A 193 8.69 -26.90 15.24
CA ALA A 193 7.70 -25.86 15.51
C ALA A 193 8.09 -25.02 16.75
N ILE A 194 7.79 -23.72 16.70
CA ILE A 194 8.00 -22.80 17.83
C ILE A 194 7.19 -23.27 19.04
N GLY A 195 7.81 -23.26 20.22
CA GLY A 195 7.19 -23.69 21.49
C GLY A 195 7.38 -25.16 21.84
N GLN A 196 7.99 -25.96 20.94
CA GLN A 196 8.38 -27.34 21.21
C GLN A 196 9.88 -27.44 21.52
N PRO A 197 10.35 -28.40 22.33
CA PRO A 197 11.77 -28.57 22.57
C PRO A 197 12.51 -29.00 21.29
N LEU A 198 13.71 -28.44 21.06
CA LEU A 198 14.59 -28.88 19.99
C LEU A 198 15.16 -30.27 20.30
N LYS A 199 15.14 -31.16 19.31
CA LYS A 199 15.96 -32.37 19.32
C LYS A 199 17.34 -32.06 18.75
N GLU A 200 18.24 -33.03 18.87
CA GLU A 200 19.57 -32.94 18.28
C GLU A 200 19.48 -32.70 16.76
N GLY A 201 20.26 -31.73 16.26
CA GLY A 201 20.27 -31.35 14.84
C GLY A 201 19.11 -30.46 14.38
N GLN A 202 18.16 -30.13 15.26
CA GLN A 202 17.00 -29.31 14.89
C GLN A 202 17.20 -27.81 15.14
N ILE A 203 16.49 -27.00 14.36
CA ILE A 203 16.34 -25.56 14.48
C ILE A 203 14.85 -25.19 14.43
N TYR A 204 14.50 -24.02 14.96
CA TYR A 204 13.12 -23.54 14.88
C TYR A 204 12.76 -23.02 13.48
N ASP A 205 11.55 -23.34 13.04
CA ASP A 205 10.98 -22.80 11.80
C ASP A 205 10.63 -21.31 11.95
N THR A 206 11.57 -20.45 11.55
CA THR A 206 11.44 -19.00 11.62
C THR A 206 10.96 -18.38 10.31
N ASN A 207 11.21 -19.02 9.17
CA ASN A 207 10.81 -18.49 7.87
C ASN A 207 9.30 -18.47 7.75
N ARG A 208 8.62 -19.59 8.03
CA ARG A 208 7.15 -19.66 7.95
C ARG A 208 6.51 -18.61 8.84
N PHE A 209 7.04 -18.44 10.05
CA PHE A 209 6.59 -17.40 10.99
C PHE A 209 6.75 -15.99 10.41
N ALA A 210 7.93 -15.65 9.88
CA ALA A 210 8.18 -14.32 9.31
C ALA A 210 7.30 -14.05 8.08
N ILE A 211 7.16 -15.01 7.17
CA ILE A 211 6.31 -14.87 5.98
C ILE A 211 4.85 -14.73 6.36
N ARG A 212 4.36 -15.54 7.32
CA ARG A 212 2.99 -15.42 7.84
C ARG A 212 2.69 -14.01 8.33
N LEU A 213 3.56 -13.41 9.13
CA LEU A 213 3.37 -12.04 9.63
C LEU A 213 3.29 -11.00 8.48
N MET A 214 4.11 -11.16 7.44
CA MET A 214 4.05 -10.28 6.28
C MET A 214 2.76 -10.49 5.47
N LEU A 215 2.29 -11.73 5.32
CA LEU A 215 1.01 -12.04 4.68
C LEU A 215 -0.18 -11.43 5.44
N GLU A 216 -0.16 -11.47 6.77
CA GLU A 216 -1.21 -10.86 7.62
C GLU A 216 -1.28 -9.35 7.38
N LYS A 217 -0.12 -8.67 7.35
CA LYS A 217 0.00 -7.24 7.05
C LYS A 217 -0.42 -6.89 5.62
N LEU A 218 -0.23 -7.80 4.67
CA LEU A 218 -0.71 -7.64 3.29
C LEU A 218 -2.22 -7.88 3.16
N GLY A 219 -2.90 -8.36 4.20
CA GLY A 219 -4.34 -8.56 4.22
C GLY A 219 -4.80 -9.87 3.58
N CYS A 220 -3.90 -10.85 3.43
CA CYS A 220 -4.22 -12.17 2.89
C CYS A 220 -5.05 -13.01 3.87
N ASP A 221 -5.80 -13.97 3.34
CA ASP A 221 -6.41 -15.06 4.11
C ASP A 221 -5.43 -16.24 4.13
N ILE A 222 -4.96 -16.67 5.30
CA ILE A 222 -3.78 -17.54 5.42
C ILE A 222 -4.19 -18.95 5.83
N ILE A 223 -3.77 -19.93 5.04
CA ILE A 223 -3.90 -21.36 5.33
C ILE A 223 -2.51 -21.87 5.73
N ASP A 224 -2.25 -21.94 7.03
CA ASP A 224 -0.96 -22.38 7.57
C ASP A 224 -0.97 -23.90 7.81
N LEU A 225 -0.24 -24.64 6.99
CA LEU A 225 -0.19 -26.11 7.02
C LEU A 225 0.95 -26.63 7.91
N GLY A 226 1.73 -25.75 8.53
CA GLY A 226 2.76 -26.13 9.49
C GLY A 226 4.08 -26.61 8.86
N VAL A 227 4.82 -27.39 9.66
CA VAL A 227 6.05 -28.08 9.24
C VAL A 227 5.66 -29.46 8.73
N ILE A 228 5.96 -29.74 7.48
CA ILE A 228 5.64 -30.99 6.79
C ILE A 228 6.84 -31.93 6.89
N ALA A 229 6.57 -33.21 7.11
CA ALA A 229 7.60 -34.24 7.11
C ALA A 229 8.21 -34.38 5.71
N ASP A 230 9.53 -34.57 5.64
CA ASP A 230 10.26 -34.62 4.37
C ASP A 230 10.12 -36.01 3.69
N THR A 231 8.88 -36.38 3.38
CA THR A 231 8.51 -37.63 2.72
C THR A 231 7.67 -37.34 1.48
N PRO A 232 7.82 -38.13 0.39
CA PRO A 232 7.08 -37.88 -0.84
C PRO A 232 5.55 -37.85 -0.67
N GLU A 233 5.03 -38.73 0.18
CA GLU A 233 3.59 -38.85 0.45
C GLU A 233 3.04 -37.62 1.19
N ALA A 234 3.72 -37.19 2.27
CA ALA A 234 3.30 -36.03 3.04
C ALA A 234 3.38 -34.74 2.22
N LEU A 235 4.45 -34.58 1.43
CA LEU A 235 4.63 -33.43 0.54
C LEU A 235 3.54 -33.38 -0.54
N ARG A 236 3.30 -34.50 -1.24
CA ARG A 236 2.26 -34.55 -2.29
C ARG A 236 0.88 -34.21 -1.72
N ASN A 237 0.49 -34.83 -0.62
CA ASN A 237 -0.79 -34.57 0.01
C ASN A 237 -0.93 -33.10 0.44
N THR A 238 0.14 -32.50 0.99
CA THR A 238 0.16 -31.09 1.36
C THR A 238 -0.02 -30.18 0.14
N PHE A 239 0.69 -30.44 -0.96
CA PHE A 239 0.55 -29.66 -2.19
C PHE A 239 -0.87 -29.76 -2.77
N GLU A 240 -1.47 -30.94 -2.77
CA GLU A 240 -2.84 -31.14 -3.26
C GLU A 240 -3.86 -30.38 -2.40
N ILE A 241 -3.74 -30.42 -1.07
CA ILE A 241 -4.60 -29.66 -0.15
C ILE A 241 -4.39 -28.14 -0.35
N ALA A 242 -3.14 -27.70 -0.44
CA ALA A 242 -2.78 -26.30 -0.60
C ALA A 242 -3.32 -25.72 -1.92
N ASP A 243 -3.13 -26.45 -3.03
CA ASP A 243 -3.56 -26.03 -4.36
C ASP A 243 -5.08 -25.94 -4.48
N GLN A 244 -5.82 -26.85 -3.84
CA GLN A 244 -7.28 -26.81 -3.84
C GLN A 244 -7.85 -25.66 -2.99
N GLY A 245 -7.13 -25.26 -1.93
CA GLY A 245 -7.61 -24.29 -0.94
C GLY A 245 -7.18 -22.84 -1.17
N ALA A 246 -6.13 -22.60 -1.95
CA ALA A 246 -5.47 -21.30 -2.06
C ALA A 246 -5.31 -20.79 -3.49
N ASP A 247 -5.14 -19.47 -3.63
CA ASP A 247 -4.78 -18.84 -4.90
C ASP A 247 -3.25 -18.83 -5.10
N LEU A 248 -2.51 -18.84 -3.99
CA LEU A 248 -1.05 -18.83 -3.93
C LEU A 248 -0.56 -19.81 -2.85
N VAL A 249 0.37 -20.68 -3.21
CA VAL A 249 1.05 -21.62 -2.32
C VAL A 249 2.49 -21.17 -2.13
N ILE A 250 2.92 -21.03 -0.88
CA ILE A 250 4.28 -20.63 -0.53
C ILE A 250 4.94 -21.73 0.29
N SER A 251 6.06 -22.25 -0.21
CA SER A 251 7.01 -22.97 0.63
C SER A 251 8.01 -21.98 1.20
N SER A 252 8.09 -21.88 2.53
CA SER A 252 9.01 -20.95 3.22
C SER A 252 10.44 -21.47 3.36
N GLY A 253 10.71 -22.68 2.88
CA GLY A 253 11.99 -23.37 2.95
C GLY A 253 11.84 -24.82 2.51
N GLY A 254 12.96 -25.46 2.14
CA GLY A 254 12.99 -26.85 1.69
C GLY A 254 12.83 -27.05 0.18
N VAL A 255 12.73 -25.98 -0.63
CA VAL A 255 12.78 -26.07 -2.10
C VAL A 255 14.20 -25.78 -2.56
N SER A 256 14.99 -26.82 -2.78
CA SER A 256 16.40 -26.75 -3.17
C SER A 256 16.62 -27.29 -4.59
N VAL A 257 17.85 -27.11 -5.07
CA VAL A 257 18.35 -27.65 -6.35
C VAL A 257 19.32 -28.82 -6.12
N GLY A 258 19.26 -29.45 -4.94
CA GLY A 258 20.11 -30.58 -4.55
C GLY A 258 19.68 -31.90 -5.20
N GLU A 259 20.58 -32.87 -5.25
CA GLU A 259 20.42 -34.16 -5.94
C GLU A 259 19.36 -35.11 -5.34
N ALA A 260 18.82 -34.81 -4.16
CA ALA A 260 17.87 -35.66 -3.42
C ALA A 260 16.55 -34.98 -3.06
N ASP A 261 16.11 -33.97 -3.83
CA ASP A 261 14.94 -33.17 -3.46
C ASP A 261 13.62 -33.74 -4.02
N TYR A 262 12.91 -34.51 -3.21
CA TYR A 262 11.56 -35.01 -3.51
C TYR A 262 10.59 -33.86 -3.86
N THR A 263 10.80 -32.68 -3.30
CA THR A 263 9.97 -31.50 -3.56
C THR A 263 10.01 -31.13 -5.03
N LYS A 264 11.20 -31.14 -5.67
CA LYS A 264 11.32 -30.82 -7.09
C LYS A 264 10.59 -31.83 -7.96
N GLN A 265 10.77 -33.13 -7.70
CA GLN A 265 10.08 -34.16 -8.46
C GLN A 265 8.55 -33.99 -8.35
N ILE A 266 8.04 -33.77 -7.14
CA ILE A 266 6.60 -33.57 -6.92
C ILE A 266 6.10 -32.30 -7.63
N LEU A 267 6.86 -31.21 -7.57
CA LEU A 267 6.50 -29.96 -8.27
C LEU A 267 6.48 -30.13 -9.80
N ASP A 268 7.43 -30.89 -10.37
CA ASP A 268 7.47 -31.20 -11.80
C ASP A 268 6.28 -32.07 -12.24
N GLU A 269 5.70 -32.88 -11.33
CA GLU A 269 4.51 -33.68 -11.58
C GLU A 269 3.19 -32.90 -11.38
N LEU A 270 3.15 -31.97 -10.43
CA LEU A 270 1.93 -31.25 -10.04
C LEU A 270 1.71 -29.93 -10.78
N GLY A 271 2.72 -29.40 -11.48
CA GLY A 271 2.58 -28.13 -12.19
C GLY A 271 3.76 -27.75 -13.07
N GLU A 272 3.71 -26.52 -13.57
CA GLU A 272 4.73 -25.93 -14.44
C GLU A 272 5.59 -24.97 -13.61
N ILE A 273 6.64 -25.49 -12.97
CA ILE A 273 7.49 -24.72 -12.05
C ILE A 273 8.86 -24.45 -12.66
N SER A 274 9.25 -23.17 -12.65
CA SER A 274 10.58 -22.73 -13.03
C SER A 274 11.46 -22.51 -11.81
N PHE A 275 12.68 -23.05 -11.84
CA PHE A 275 13.69 -22.88 -10.79
C PHE A 275 14.73 -21.84 -11.23
N TRP A 276 14.61 -20.63 -10.72
CA TRP A 276 15.47 -19.51 -11.09
C TRP A 276 16.69 -19.38 -10.18
N LYS A 277 17.78 -18.87 -10.76
CA LYS A 277 18.96 -18.39 -10.04
C LYS A 277 19.05 -16.88 -10.22
N LEU A 278 18.64 -16.14 -9.20
CA LEU A 278 18.60 -14.68 -9.18
C LEU A 278 20.00 -14.09 -8.95
N ALA A 279 20.30 -13.01 -9.66
CA ALA A 279 21.50 -12.19 -9.48
C ALA A 279 21.38 -11.22 -8.27
N ILE A 280 20.89 -11.72 -7.14
CA ILE A 280 20.72 -10.94 -5.90
C ILE A 280 21.49 -11.54 -4.72
N LYS A 281 21.69 -10.74 -3.68
CA LYS A 281 22.28 -11.15 -2.41
C LYS A 281 21.63 -10.32 -1.28
N PRO A 282 21.34 -10.88 -0.10
CA PRO A 282 21.23 -12.32 0.16
C PRO A 282 20.13 -12.97 -0.69
N GLY A 283 20.22 -14.29 -0.86
CA GLY A 283 19.35 -15.03 -1.77
C GLY A 283 20.08 -15.47 -3.04
N LYS A 284 19.40 -16.32 -3.82
CA LYS A 284 19.80 -16.77 -5.16
C LYS A 284 18.74 -17.73 -5.73
N PRO A 285 18.40 -18.86 -5.10
CA PRO A 285 17.36 -19.72 -5.63
C PRO A 285 15.97 -19.13 -5.34
N PHE A 286 15.08 -19.24 -6.32
CA PHE A 286 13.66 -18.95 -6.17
C PHE A 286 12.90 -19.84 -7.16
N ALA A 287 11.88 -20.55 -6.69
CA ALA A 287 11.00 -21.33 -7.54
C ALA A 287 9.69 -20.58 -7.75
N PHE A 288 9.23 -20.48 -8.99
CA PHE A 288 7.98 -19.83 -9.34
C PHE A 288 7.29 -20.57 -10.47
N GLY A 289 5.97 -20.68 -10.40
CA GLY A 289 5.21 -21.27 -11.47
C GLY A 289 3.74 -21.52 -11.11
N LYS A 290 3.08 -22.28 -11.96
CA LYS A 290 1.64 -22.54 -11.88
C LYS A 290 1.40 -23.99 -11.47
N LEU A 291 0.70 -24.19 -10.35
CA LEU A 291 0.06 -25.47 -10.02
C LEU A 291 -1.30 -25.52 -10.72
N LYS A 292 -2.00 -26.66 -10.62
CA LYS A 292 -3.28 -26.86 -11.32
C LYS A 292 -4.29 -25.73 -11.08
N ASN A 293 -4.43 -25.23 -9.85
CA ASN A 293 -5.40 -24.18 -9.51
C ASN A 293 -4.71 -22.89 -9.01
N SER A 294 -3.58 -23.01 -8.34
CA SER A 294 -2.88 -21.93 -7.62
C SER A 294 -1.56 -21.52 -8.26
N TRP A 295 -1.01 -20.38 -7.87
CA TRP A 295 0.40 -20.03 -8.15
C TRP A 295 1.29 -20.60 -7.06
N PHE A 296 2.57 -20.86 -7.37
CA PHE A 296 3.54 -21.37 -6.42
C PHE A 296 4.75 -20.45 -6.28
N CYS A 297 5.23 -20.27 -5.06
CA CYS A 297 6.49 -19.62 -4.74
C CYS A 297 7.30 -20.47 -3.75
N GLY A 298 8.47 -20.94 -4.17
CA GLY A 298 9.44 -21.63 -3.31
C GLY A 298 10.54 -20.67 -2.87
N LEU A 299 10.58 -20.37 -1.57
CA LEU A 299 11.55 -19.47 -0.96
C LEU A 299 12.83 -20.22 -0.53
N PRO A 300 14.00 -19.54 -0.54
CA PRO A 300 15.24 -20.13 -0.05
C PRO A 300 15.18 -20.43 1.46
N GLY A 301 15.86 -21.47 1.93
CA GLY A 301 15.84 -21.88 3.34
C GLY A 301 16.53 -20.91 4.33
N ASN A 302 17.46 -20.06 3.86
CA ASN A 302 18.14 -19.10 4.74
C ASN A 302 17.19 -17.96 5.14
N PRO A 303 17.05 -17.62 6.45
CA PRO A 303 16.02 -16.68 6.91
C PRO A 303 16.05 -15.30 6.27
N VAL A 304 17.24 -14.69 6.15
CA VAL A 304 17.34 -13.36 5.52
C VAL A 304 17.04 -13.43 4.04
N SER A 305 17.43 -14.53 3.38
CA SER A 305 17.13 -14.76 1.97
C SER A 305 15.63 -14.95 1.75
N ALA A 306 14.95 -15.73 2.57
CA ALA A 306 13.51 -15.97 2.46
C ALA A 306 12.74 -14.66 2.59
N ALA A 307 13.03 -13.88 3.64
CA ALA A 307 12.39 -12.60 3.88
C ALA A 307 12.64 -11.60 2.75
N LEU A 308 13.88 -11.47 2.28
CA LEU A 308 14.23 -10.56 1.17
C LEU A 308 13.54 -10.99 -0.13
N THR A 309 13.59 -12.28 -0.49
CA THR A 309 12.95 -12.80 -1.70
C THR A 309 11.43 -12.62 -1.65
N PHE A 310 10.80 -12.86 -0.49
CA PHE A 310 9.38 -12.55 -0.31
C PHE A 310 9.11 -11.05 -0.54
N TYR A 311 9.87 -10.19 0.12
CA TYR A 311 9.70 -8.73 0.05
C TYR A 311 9.86 -8.18 -1.38
N GLN A 312 10.83 -8.68 -2.13
CA GLN A 312 11.17 -8.14 -3.46
C GLN A 312 10.39 -8.80 -4.61
N LEU A 313 9.89 -10.03 -4.45
CA LEU A 313 9.20 -10.78 -5.53
C LEU A 313 7.78 -11.22 -5.17
N VAL A 314 7.53 -11.70 -3.95
CA VAL A 314 6.20 -12.22 -3.58
C VAL A 314 5.25 -11.09 -3.18
N GLN A 315 5.73 -10.04 -2.51
CA GLN A 315 4.93 -8.85 -2.22
C GLN A 315 4.33 -8.22 -3.49
N PRO A 316 5.11 -7.92 -4.56
CA PRO A 316 4.51 -7.41 -5.80
C PRO A 316 3.57 -8.41 -6.47
N LEU A 317 3.86 -9.71 -6.40
CA LEU A 317 2.93 -10.74 -6.89
C LEU A 317 1.59 -10.67 -6.16
N ILE A 318 1.59 -10.55 -4.83
CA ILE A 318 0.36 -10.42 -4.04
C ILE A 318 -0.40 -9.15 -4.41
N ALA A 319 0.30 -8.03 -4.61
CA ALA A 319 -0.33 -6.79 -5.08
C ALA A 319 -0.99 -6.99 -6.46
N ARG A 320 -0.31 -7.67 -7.39
CA ARG A 320 -0.83 -8.01 -8.72
C ARG A 320 -2.05 -8.93 -8.66
N LEU A 321 -1.98 -10.02 -7.88
CA LEU A 321 -3.07 -11.00 -7.74
C LEU A 321 -4.29 -10.40 -7.04
N SER A 322 -4.10 -9.50 -6.06
CA SER A 322 -5.20 -8.81 -5.38
C SER A 322 -5.88 -7.73 -6.22
N GLY A 323 -5.37 -7.43 -7.43
CA GLY A 323 -5.90 -6.40 -8.30
C GLY A 323 -5.50 -4.98 -7.93
N PHE A 324 -4.49 -4.79 -7.07
CA PHE A 324 -4.01 -3.46 -6.71
C PHE A 324 -3.24 -2.82 -7.87
N THR A 325 -3.92 -1.98 -8.65
CA THR A 325 -3.40 -1.44 -9.92
C THR A 325 -2.35 -0.34 -9.72
N ALA A 326 -2.44 0.40 -8.62
CA ALA A 326 -1.53 1.50 -8.31
C ALA A 326 -0.33 1.06 -7.45
N TRP A 327 -0.04 -0.24 -7.33
CA TRP A 327 1.16 -0.70 -6.64
C TRP A 327 2.41 -0.14 -7.32
N GLN A 328 3.34 0.35 -6.51
CA GLN A 328 4.64 0.83 -6.96
C GLN A 328 5.74 0.16 -6.15
N PRO A 329 6.90 -0.13 -6.76
CA PRO A 329 8.06 -0.57 -5.99
C PRO A 329 8.46 0.49 -4.97
N PRO A 330 9.07 0.10 -3.84
CA PRO A 330 9.61 1.05 -2.88
C PRO A 330 10.56 2.04 -3.55
N MET A 331 10.42 3.32 -3.20
CA MET A 331 11.28 4.39 -3.73
C MET A 331 12.72 4.18 -3.25
N ARG A 332 13.66 4.28 -4.19
CA ARG A 332 15.10 4.31 -3.88
C ARG A 332 15.59 5.74 -3.85
N ILE A 333 16.37 6.06 -2.82
CA ILE A 333 16.88 7.40 -2.55
C ILE A 333 18.40 7.31 -2.41
N ARG A 334 19.11 8.33 -2.88
CA ARG A 334 20.56 8.41 -2.67
C ARG A 334 20.87 8.86 -1.24
N ALA A 335 21.78 8.13 -0.59
CA ALA A 335 22.30 8.48 0.73
C ALA A 335 23.83 8.36 0.73
N LYS A 336 24.49 9.16 1.56
CA LYS A 336 25.93 9.09 1.77
C LYS A 336 26.26 7.98 2.77
N VAL A 337 27.14 7.06 2.41
CA VAL A 337 27.52 5.99 3.33
C VAL A 337 28.55 6.49 4.34
N THR A 338 28.38 6.20 5.63
CA THR A 338 29.32 6.64 6.69
C THR A 338 30.29 5.54 7.13
N THR A 339 30.03 4.29 6.73
CA THR A 339 30.86 3.12 7.01
C THR A 339 31.23 2.39 5.73
N PRO A 340 32.46 1.87 5.57
CA PRO A 340 32.82 1.09 4.39
C PRO A 340 31.96 -0.18 4.25
N LEU A 341 31.54 -0.50 3.03
CA LEU A 341 30.70 -1.66 2.71
C LEU A 341 31.48 -2.70 1.91
N LYS A 342 31.45 -3.94 2.40
CA LYS A 342 32.02 -5.08 1.67
C LYS A 342 31.03 -5.54 0.61
N LYS A 343 31.41 -5.44 -0.66
CA LYS A 343 30.59 -5.86 -1.80
C LYS A 343 31.47 -6.53 -2.85
N THR A 344 30.91 -7.56 -3.47
CA THR A 344 31.53 -8.31 -4.57
C THR A 344 30.67 -8.12 -5.83
N PRO A 345 31.27 -7.83 -6.99
CA PRO A 345 30.55 -7.72 -8.26
C PRO A 345 29.79 -9.01 -8.65
N GLY A 346 28.81 -8.86 -9.55
CA GLY A 346 28.02 -9.93 -10.17
C GLY A 346 26.62 -10.15 -9.59
N ARG A 347 26.27 -9.53 -8.45
CA ARG A 347 24.93 -9.61 -7.84
C ARG A 347 24.55 -8.29 -7.18
N THR A 348 23.28 -7.89 -7.33
CA THR A 348 22.71 -6.77 -6.58
C THR A 348 22.63 -7.16 -5.10
N ASP A 349 23.25 -6.40 -4.22
CA ASP A 349 23.36 -6.75 -2.79
C ASP A 349 22.45 -5.83 -1.97
N PHE A 350 21.38 -6.40 -1.42
CA PHE A 350 20.45 -5.79 -0.48
C PHE A 350 21.02 -5.93 0.94
N GLN A 351 22.04 -5.12 1.23
CA GLN A 351 22.58 -5.03 2.58
C GLN A 351 21.57 -4.32 3.48
N ARG A 352 21.61 -4.54 4.79
CA ARG A 352 20.72 -3.87 5.75
C ARG A 352 21.48 -2.71 6.37
N GLY A 353 20.87 -1.53 6.32
CA GLY A 353 21.45 -0.29 6.83
C GLY A 353 20.55 0.40 7.84
N VAL A 354 21.14 1.39 8.51
CA VAL A 354 20.44 2.38 9.32
C VAL A 354 20.58 3.71 8.62
N ALA A 355 19.51 4.17 8.01
CA ALA A 355 19.39 5.49 7.40
C ALA A 355 19.02 6.53 8.47
N SER A 356 19.69 7.67 8.44
CA SER A 356 19.45 8.82 9.31
C SER A 356 19.69 10.11 8.56
N VAL A 357 19.19 11.22 9.10
CA VAL A 357 19.49 12.57 8.62
C VAL A 357 20.53 13.17 9.57
N ASN A 358 21.65 13.66 9.03
CA ASN A 358 22.70 14.27 9.83
C ASN A 358 22.34 15.71 10.25
N GLU A 359 23.22 16.36 11.04
CA GLU A 359 23.01 17.74 11.53
C GLU A 359 22.88 18.78 10.42
N GLN A 360 23.37 18.49 9.21
CA GLN A 360 23.30 19.36 8.04
C GLN A 360 22.03 19.10 7.20
N GLY A 361 21.17 18.17 7.60
CA GLY A 361 19.96 17.80 6.86
C GLY A 361 20.23 16.83 5.69
N GLU A 362 21.42 16.23 5.60
CA GLU A 362 21.76 15.29 4.55
C GLU A 362 21.40 13.85 4.97
N LEU A 363 20.88 13.07 4.02
CA LEU A 363 20.57 11.67 4.22
C LEU A 363 21.85 10.83 4.18
N GLU A 364 22.09 10.07 5.24
CA GLU A 364 23.24 9.18 5.38
C GLU A 364 22.80 7.76 5.77
N VAL A 365 23.71 6.81 5.57
CA VAL A 365 23.46 5.41 5.92
C VAL A 365 24.70 4.72 6.45
N LEU A 366 24.53 3.93 7.51
CA LEU A 366 25.55 3.03 8.04
C LEU A 366 25.13 1.57 7.95
N THR A 367 26.09 0.66 7.92
CA THR A 367 25.82 -0.79 7.95
C THR A 367 25.27 -1.23 9.31
N THR A 368 24.33 -2.18 9.30
CA THR A 368 23.90 -2.89 10.53
C THR A 368 24.96 -3.86 11.09
N GLY A 369 26.15 -3.89 10.48
CA GLY A 369 27.25 -4.78 10.84
C GLY A 369 27.34 -5.98 9.91
N HIS A 370 27.34 -7.20 10.45
CA HIS A 370 27.51 -8.41 9.66
C HIS A 370 26.32 -8.68 8.74
N GLN A 371 26.58 -8.84 7.43
CA GLN A 371 25.54 -8.95 6.40
C GLN A 371 25.18 -10.40 5.99
N GLY A 372 25.68 -11.40 6.72
CA GLY A 372 25.42 -12.82 6.47
C GLY A 372 23.92 -13.17 6.43
N SER A 373 23.54 -14.11 5.57
CA SER A 373 22.14 -14.51 5.34
C SER A 373 21.50 -15.34 6.47
N HIS A 374 22.32 -15.81 7.41
CA HIS A 374 21.90 -16.55 8.59
C HIS A 374 21.57 -15.64 9.78
N ILE A 375 21.82 -14.32 9.68
CA ILE A 375 21.69 -13.39 10.80
C ILE A 375 20.47 -12.47 10.61
N PHE A 376 19.35 -12.84 11.23
CA PHE A 376 18.11 -12.09 11.13
C PHE A 376 18.12 -10.74 11.91
N SER A 377 19.00 -10.58 12.91
CA SER A 377 19.08 -9.36 13.73
C SER A 377 19.30 -8.08 12.92
N SER A 378 19.91 -8.19 11.74
CA SER A 378 20.10 -7.07 10.81
C SER A 378 18.79 -6.39 10.36
N PHE A 379 17.67 -7.12 10.28
CA PHE A 379 16.35 -6.51 10.03
C PHE A 379 15.81 -5.74 11.23
N SER A 380 16.09 -6.24 12.45
CA SER A 380 15.69 -5.56 13.67
C SER A 380 16.45 -4.25 13.86
N LEU A 381 17.77 -4.28 13.65
CA LEU A 381 18.66 -3.12 13.80
C LEU A 381 18.49 -2.09 12.68
N GLY A 382 18.26 -2.55 11.45
CA GLY A 382 18.13 -1.68 10.29
C GLY A 382 16.76 -1.03 10.15
N ASN A 383 16.68 -0.04 9.27
CA ASN A 383 15.45 0.59 8.81
C ASN A 383 15.39 0.73 7.27
N CYS A 384 16.43 0.26 6.56
CA CYS A 384 16.48 0.28 5.11
C CYS A 384 17.33 -0.87 4.56
N PHE A 385 17.14 -1.16 3.28
CA PHE A 385 18.16 -1.82 2.47
C PHE A 385 19.13 -0.76 1.92
N ILE A 386 20.42 -1.08 1.90
CA ILE A 386 21.41 -0.44 1.05
C ILE A 386 21.50 -1.30 -0.20
N VAL A 387 21.03 -0.76 -1.33
CA VAL A 387 20.91 -1.49 -2.59
C VAL A 387 22.17 -1.24 -3.42
N LEU A 388 23.14 -2.14 -3.28
CA LEU A 388 24.41 -2.02 -4.01
C LEU A 388 24.29 -2.67 -5.39
N GLU A 389 24.64 -1.90 -6.41
CA GLU A 389 24.49 -2.24 -7.82
C GLU A 389 25.25 -3.52 -8.17
N ARG A 390 24.73 -4.26 -9.16
CA ARG A 390 25.21 -5.60 -9.53
C ARG A 390 26.73 -5.64 -9.73
N GLU A 391 27.26 -4.72 -10.54
CA GLU A 391 28.67 -4.67 -10.91
C GLU A 391 29.54 -3.86 -9.93
N ARG A 392 28.94 -3.22 -8.91
CA ARG A 392 29.69 -2.43 -7.93
C ARG A 392 30.60 -3.32 -7.07
N GLY A 393 31.81 -2.83 -6.80
CA GLY A 393 32.76 -3.43 -5.86
C GLY A 393 32.58 -2.90 -4.44
N ARG A 394 33.65 -2.96 -3.64
CA ARG A 394 33.71 -2.36 -2.30
C ARG A 394 33.35 -0.87 -2.37
N VAL A 395 32.66 -0.38 -1.34
CA VAL A 395 32.26 1.02 -1.20
C VAL A 395 32.97 1.61 0.02
N GLU A 396 33.63 2.74 -0.14
CA GLU A 396 34.27 3.48 0.94
C GLU A 396 33.31 4.49 1.59
N ALA A 397 33.63 4.88 2.83
CA ALA A 397 32.90 5.93 3.52
C ALA A 397 32.95 7.25 2.72
N GLY A 398 31.82 7.93 2.65
CA GLY A 398 31.63 9.18 1.92
C GLY A 398 31.07 9.02 0.51
N GLU A 399 31.03 7.81 -0.04
CA GLU A 399 30.39 7.54 -1.33
C GLU A 399 28.86 7.59 -1.25
N ASN A 400 28.21 7.85 -2.39
CA ASN A 400 26.76 7.74 -2.51
C ASN A 400 26.34 6.31 -2.86
N VAL A 401 25.27 5.85 -2.22
CA VAL A 401 24.62 4.56 -2.45
C VAL A 401 23.11 4.76 -2.59
N GLU A 402 22.43 3.83 -3.25
CA GLU A 402 20.96 3.77 -3.18
C GLU A 402 20.53 3.09 -1.88
N ILE A 403 19.52 3.66 -1.23
CA ILE A 403 18.83 3.03 -0.12
C ILE A 403 17.34 2.87 -0.44
N GLU A 404 16.75 1.82 0.11
CA GLU A 404 15.34 1.49 0.02
C GLU A 404 14.79 1.33 1.44
N LEU A 405 13.96 2.27 1.90
CA LEU A 405 13.43 2.22 3.26
C LEU A 405 12.54 0.98 3.47
N PHE A 406 12.63 0.37 4.65
CA PHE A 406 11.71 -0.68 5.03
C PHE A 406 10.29 -0.14 5.09
N ASN A 407 9.34 -0.88 4.51
CA ASN A 407 7.93 -0.55 4.60
C ASN A 407 7.29 -1.17 5.86
N HIS A 408 5.97 -0.97 5.98
CA HIS A 408 5.15 -1.46 7.08
C HIS A 408 5.22 -2.99 7.32
N LEU A 409 5.77 -3.79 6.39
CA LEU A 409 5.97 -5.23 6.61
C LEU A 409 7.04 -5.49 7.68
N LEU A 410 8.16 -4.76 7.61
CA LEU A 410 9.32 -4.97 8.49
C LEU A 410 9.38 -3.98 9.67
N LYS A 411 8.69 -2.83 9.58
CA LYS A 411 8.56 -1.84 10.65
C LYS A 411 7.10 -1.51 10.91
N ASN A 412 6.76 -1.07 12.12
CA ASN A 412 5.39 -0.67 12.50
C ASN A 412 5.24 0.87 12.54
N GLU A 413 6.11 1.58 11.85
CA GLU A 413 6.17 3.05 11.83
C GLU A 413 5.20 3.65 10.81
#